data_AF-A0A5R9P1L9-F1
#
_entry.id   AF-A0A5R9P1L9-F1
#
_cell.length_a   1.000
_cell.length_b   1.000
_cell.length_c   1.000
_cell.angle_alpha   90.00
_cell.angle_beta   90.00
_cell.angle_gamma   90.00
#
_symmetry.space_group_name_H-M   'P 1'
#
loop_
_entity.id
_entity.type
_entity.pdbx_description
1 polymer ?
#
loop_
_entity_poly.entity_id
_entity_poly.type
_entity_poly.pdbx_seq_one_letter_code
_entity_poly.pdbx_strand_id
1 'polypeptide(L)'
;MLEIESHAWHLHCSKGNVLIAGLGMGMFLHAVAAKDEVENVVVLEIDPDVIELFKRSTGFEEWPHRDKITILNIDALSPNAAADVRSAFAGKRPDYLYVDIWPVFPAVEAPEDTRKMAAIHNPVSTGWWGQEVEYGLWVEAGNRQIDSDGLAAFFRHQGINVPLTVGYVQFCADVVEIQFDMSPKALALK
;
A
#
# COMPACT_ATOMS: atom_id res chain seq x y z
N MET A 1 -9.92 12.57 4.90
CA MET A 1 -10.63 11.29 4.67
C MET A 1 -9.58 10.25 4.37
N LEU A 2 -9.35 9.33 5.31
CA LEU A 2 -8.14 8.50 5.41
C LEU A 2 -7.70 7.83 4.09
N GLU A 3 -8.65 7.48 3.23
CA GLU A 3 -8.45 7.08 1.83
C GLU A 3 -7.47 7.98 1.05
N ILE A 4 -7.74 9.29 1.00
CA ILE A 4 -6.96 10.25 0.19
C ILE A 4 -5.59 10.47 0.82
N GLU A 5 -5.53 10.61 2.15
CA GLU A 5 -4.29 10.92 2.84
C GLU A 5 -3.33 9.71 2.87
N SER A 6 -3.84 8.50 3.10
CA SER A 6 -3.05 7.26 3.00
C SER A 6 -2.55 7.03 1.57
N HIS A 7 -3.43 7.19 0.56
CA HIS A 7 -3.01 7.13 -0.84
C HIS A 7 -1.95 8.17 -1.21
N ALA A 8 -1.98 9.39 -0.64
CA ALA A 8 -0.99 10.42 -0.93
C ALA A 8 0.43 9.97 -0.54
N TRP A 9 0.58 9.23 0.56
CA TRP A 9 1.85 8.65 0.96
C TRP A 9 2.33 7.56 0.00
N HIS A 10 1.44 6.62 -0.36
CA HIS A 10 1.79 5.57 -1.30
C HIS A 10 2.09 6.13 -2.70
N LEU A 11 1.40 7.19 -3.11
CA LEU A 11 1.64 7.91 -4.36
C LEU A 11 2.99 8.63 -4.32
N HIS A 12 3.39 9.19 -3.17
CA HIS A 12 4.73 9.75 -2.98
C HIS A 12 5.82 8.70 -3.18
N CYS A 13 5.64 7.50 -2.63
CA CYS A 13 6.59 6.39 -2.76
C CYS A 13 6.68 5.81 -4.19
N SER A 14 5.59 5.86 -4.96
CA SER A 14 5.50 5.33 -6.32
C SER A 14 6.43 6.04 -7.30
N LYS A 15 7.42 5.31 -7.80
CA LYS A 15 8.37 5.69 -8.87
C LYS A 15 8.89 4.42 -9.55
N GLY A 16 9.43 4.54 -10.77
CA GLY A 16 9.97 3.41 -11.53
C GLY A 16 8.87 2.39 -11.88
N ASN A 17 9.11 1.11 -11.59
CA ASN A 17 8.15 0.04 -11.78
C ASN A 17 7.26 -0.13 -10.54
N VAL A 18 5.96 0.13 -10.68
CA VAL A 18 5.00 0.08 -9.57
C VAL A 18 4.08 -1.11 -9.71
N LEU A 19 4.05 -1.97 -8.69
CA LEU A 19 3.11 -3.08 -8.59
C LEU A 19 1.96 -2.69 -7.66
N ILE A 20 0.73 -2.92 -8.11
CA ILE A 20 -0.48 -2.72 -7.33
C ILE A 20 -1.17 -4.07 -7.18
N ALA A 21 -1.47 -4.48 -5.95
CA ALA A 21 -2.32 -5.62 -5.67
C ALA A 21 -3.71 -5.10 -5.26
N GLY A 22 -4.72 -5.45 -6.05
CA GLY A 22 -6.09 -4.95 -5.95
C GLY A 22 -6.32 -3.76 -6.88
N LEU A 23 -7.26 -3.91 -7.82
CA LEU A 23 -7.60 -2.84 -8.77
C LEU A 23 -8.57 -1.84 -8.14
N GLY A 24 -9.57 -2.34 -7.39
CA GLY A 24 -10.66 -1.54 -6.87
C GLY A 24 -11.34 -0.71 -7.96
N MET A 25 -11.59 0.57 -7.67
CA MET A 25 -12.10 1.53 -8.67
C MET A 25 -11.00 2.15 -9.56
N GLY A 26 -9.73 1.78 -9.35
CA GLY A 26 -8.59 2.30 -10.10
C GLY A 26 -8.17 3.74 -9.75
N MET A 27 -8.61 4.28 -8.61
CA MET A 27 -8.26 5.64 -8.17
C MET A 27 -6.75 5.80 -7.95
N PHE A 28 -6.12 4.87 -7.23
CA PHE A 28 -4.68 4.87 -7.03
C PHE A 28 -3.92 4.61 -8.33
N LEU A 29 -4.37 3.63 -9.13
CA LEU A 29 -3.81 3.33 -10.45
C LEU A 29 -3.74 4.57 -11.34
N HIS A 30 -4.85 5.30 -11.45
CA HIS A 30 -4.93 6.51 -12.27
C HIS A 30 -3.90 7.56 -11.82
N ALA A 31 -3.82 7.82 -10.50
CA ALA A 31 -2.89 8.79 -9.94
C ALA A 31 -1.42 8.38 -10.15
N VAL A 32 -1.11 7.10 -9.97
CA VAL A 32 0.25 6.57 -10.16
C VAL A 32 0.68 6.63 -11.63
N ALA A 33 -0.19 6.23 -12.57
CA ALA A 33 0.14 6.23 -13.99
C ALA A 33 0.44 7.65 -14.53
N ALA A 34 -0.21 8.66 -13.96
CA ALA A 34 0.00 10.07 -14.30
C ALA A 34 1.35 10.64 -13.84
N LYS A 35 2.12 9.94 -13.00
CA LYS A 35 3.43 10.41 -12.56
C LYS A 35 4.49 10.22 -13.65
N ASP A 36 5.25 11.28 -13.92
CA ASP A 36 6.40 11.21 -14.84
C ASP A 36 7.51 10.28 -14.33
N GLU A 37 7.70 10.23 -13.01
CA GLU A 37 8.68 9.35 -12.35
C GLU A 37 8.31 7.86 -12.39
N VAL A 38 7.08 7.52 -12.80
CA VAL A 38 6.62 6.14 -12.94
C VAL A 38 6.81 5.68 -14.39
N GLU A 39 7.59 4.61 -14.55
CA GLU A 39 7.90 3.99 -15.84
C GLU A 39 6.77 3.05 -16.28
N ASN A 40 6.38 2.11 -15.41
CA ASN A 40 5.34 1.11 -15.70
C ASN A 40 4.52 0.81 -14.45
N VAL A 41 3.26 0.46 -14.64
CA VAL A 41 2.35 0.02 -13.58
C VAL A 41 1.79 -1.35 -13.94
N VAL A 42 1.95 -2.32 -13.04
CA VAL A 42 1.30 -3.63 -13.15
C VAL A 42 0.27 -3.74 -12.04
N VAL A 43 -0.95 -4.12 -12.38
CA VAL A 43 -2.04 -4.36 -11.43
C VAL A 43 -2.39 -5.83 -11.42
N LEU A 44 -2.46 -6.43 -10.23
CA LEU A 44 -2.97 -7.77 -10.01
C LEU A 44 -4.40 -7.66 -9.47
N GLU A 45 -5.36 -8.24 -10.19
CA GLU A 45 -6.76 -8.30 -9.77
C GLU A 45 -7.29 -9.72 -9.98
N ILE A 46 -7.88 -10.30 -8.94
CA ILE A 46 -8.34 -11.68 -8.97
C ILE A 46 -9.69 -11.81 -9.67
N ASP A 47 -10.55 -10.81 -9.56
CA ASP A 47 -11.91 -10.86 -10.07
C ASP A 47 -12.00 -10.29 -11.50
N PRO A 48 -12.26 -11.14 -12.53
CA PRO A 48 -12.41 -10.66 -13.90
C PRO A 48 -13.59 -9.70 -14.07
N ASP A 49 -14.65 -9.82 -13.26
CA ASP A 49 -15.82 -8.93 -13.34
C ASP A 49 -15.47 -7.53 -12.85
N VAL A 50 -14.59 -7.41 -11.83
CA VAL A 50 -14.03 -6.13 -11.37
C VAL A 50 -13.21 -5.47 -12.47
N ILE A 51 -12.35 -6.24 -13.15
CA ILE A 51 -11.55 -5.74 -14.28
C ILE A 51 -12.47 -5.23 -15.41
N GLU A 52 -13.48 -6.02 -15.77
CA GLU A 52 -14.42 -5.63 -16.82
C GLU A 52 -15.21 -4.38 -16.45
N LEU A 53 -15.74 -4.33 -15.22
CA LEU A 53 -16.47 -3.17 -14.71
C LEU A 53 -15.60 -1.92 -14.69
N PHE A 54 -14.37 -2.01 -14.20
CA PHE A 54 -13.40 -0.93 -14.21
C PHE A 54 -13.17 -0.41 -15.63
N LYS A 55 -12.88 -1.30 -16.60
CA LYS A 55 -12.61 -0.90 -17.97
C LYS A 55 -13.79 -0.18 -18.63
N ARG A 56 -15.01 -0.71 -18.43
CA ARG A 56 -16.23 -0.15 -19.01
C ARG A 56 -16.64 1.17 -18.36
N SER A 57 -16.51 1.28 -17.04
CA SER A 57 -16.97 2.47 -16.29
C SER A 57 -16.03 3.66 -16.45
N THR A 58 -14.74 3.42 -16.71
CA THR A 58 -13.72 4.47 -16.75
C THR A 58 -13.27 4.86 -18.15
N GLY A 59 -13.67 4.12 -19.19
CA GLY A 59 -13.11 4.31 -20.54
C GLY A 59 -11.63 3.98 -20.61
N PHE A 60 -11.19 2.92 -19.91
CA PHE A 60 -9.77 2.61 -19.66
C PHE A 60 -8.88 2.63 -20.90
N GLU A 61 -9.37 2.17 -22.05
CA GLU A 61 -8.56 2.13 -23.29
C GLU A 61 -8.22 3.52 -23.83
N GLU A 62 -8.92 4.57 -23.39
CA GLU A 62 -8.70 5.97 -23.78
C GLU A 62 -7.93 6.76 -22.70
N TRP A 63 -7.51 6.11 -21.60
CA TRP A 63 -6.83 6.78 -20.52
C TRP A 63 -5.51 7.43 -20.95
N PRO A 64 -5.18 8.63 -20.41
CA PRO A 64 -3.83 9.15 -20.53
C PRO A 64 -2.88 8.18 -19.83
N HIS A 65 -1.74 7.88 -20.46
CA HIS A 65 -0.72 6.94 -19.95
C HIS A 65 -1.16 5.46 -19.91
N ARG A 66 -2.20 5.09 -20.67
CA ARG A 66 -2.64 3.70 -20.85
C ARG A 66 -1.51 2.75 -21.28
N ASP A 67 -0.51 3.27 -21.99
CA ASP A 67 0.71 2.57 -22.43
C ASP A 67 1.61 2.10 -21.27
N LYS A 68 1.56 2.78 -20.12
CA LYS A 68 2.31 2.37 -18.92
C LYS A 68 1.65 1.21 -18.15
N ILE A 69 0.35 0.94 -18.41
CA ILE A 69 -0.48 0.12 -17.52
C ILE A 69 -0.67 -1.28 -18.10
N THR A 70 -0.37 -2.29 -17.27
CA THR A 70 -0.70 -3.69 -17.51
C THR A 70 -1.59 -4.20 -16.37
N ILE A 71 -2.74 -4.79 -16.70
CA ILE A 71 -3.62 -5.45 -15.72
C ILE A 71 -3.55 -6.95 -15.96
N LEU A 72 -3.21 -7.71 -14.92
CA LEU A 72 -3.15 -9.16 -14.92
C LEU A 72 -4.31 -9.71 -14.09
N ASN A 73 -5.12 -10.59 -14.68
CA ASN A 73 -6.16 -11.30 -13.93
C ASN A 73 -5.53 -12.49 -13.20
N ILE A 74 -5.07 -12.26 -11.97
CA ILE A 74 -4.34 -13.24 -11.18
C ILE A 74 -4.49 -12.92 -9.69
N ASP A 75 -4.52 -13.96 -8.88
CA ASP A 75 -4.40 -13.84 -7.43
C ASP A 75 -3.03 -13.28 -7.04
N ALA A 76 -3.00 -12.15 -6.34
CA ALA A 76 -1.78 -11.49 -5.88
C ALA A 76 -0.97 -12.33 -4.87
N LEU A 77 -1.61 -13.28 -4.18
CA LEU A 77 -0.95 -14.22 -3.27
C LEU A 77 -0.41 -15.47 -3.99
N SER A 78 -0.67 -15.62 -5.29
CA SER A 78 -0.18 -16.75 -6.08
C SER A 78 1.33 -16.63 -6.33
N PRO A 79 2.14 -17.65 -5.99
CA PRO A 79 3.56 -17.67 -6.33
C PRO A 79 3.83 -17.58 -7.83
N ASN A 80 2.87 -17.99 -8.66
CA ASN A 80 2.99 -17.95 -10.11
C ASN A 80 2.97 -16.51 -10.65
N ALA A 81 2.41 -15.55 -9.91
CA ALA A 81 2.35 -14.15 -10.33
C ALA A 81 3.73 -13.51 -10.48
N ALA A 82 4.76 -14.03 -9.80
CA ALA A 82 6.11 -13.49 -9.88
C ALA A 82 6.68 -13.47 -11.30
N ALA A 83 6.46 -14.55 -12.07
CA ALA A 83 6.98 -14.66 -13.43
C ALA A 83 6.30 -13.67 -14.38
N ASP A 84 4.98 -13.54 -14.29
CA ASP A 84 4.20 -12.63 -15.14
C ASP A 84 4.50 -11.16 -14.82
N VAL A 85 4.60 -10.81 -13.52
CA VAL A 85 5.02 -9.48 -13.08
C VAL A 85 6.43 -9.15 -13.55
N ARG A 86 7.39 -10.08 -13.40
CA ARG A 86 8.76 -9.89 -13.88
C ARG A 86 8.79 -9.69 -15.40
N SER A 87 8.01 -10.46 -16.14
CA SER A 87 7.89 -10.32 -17.60
C SER A 87 7.37 -8.93 -17.98
N ALA A 88 6.30 -8.47 -17.33
CA ALA A 88 5.72 -7.15 -17.56
C ALA A 88 6.69 -5.99 -17.22
N PHE A 89 7.61 -6.18 -16.27
CA PHE A 89 8.68 -5.23 -15.94
C PHE A 89 10.02 -5.51 -16.66
N ALA A 90 10.01 -6.21 -17.79
CA ALA A 90 11.21 -6.52 -18.58
C ALA A 90 12.34 -7.15 -17.74
N GLY A 91 11.98 -8.08 -16.85
CA GLY A 91 12.87 -8.80 -15.95
C GLY A 91 13.27 -8.05 -14.67
N LYS A 92 12.87 -6.78 -14.51
CA LYS A 92 13.19 -5.99 -13.32
C LYS A 92 12.20 -6.28 -12.17
N ARG A 93 12.64 -6.02 -10.94
CA ARG A 93 11.76 -6.02 -9.77
C ARG A 93 10.93 -4.74 -9.69
N PRO A 94 9.80 -4.75 -8.96
CA PRO A 94 9.11 -3.51 -8.62
C PRO A 94 10.00 -2.63 -7.74
N ASP A 95 9.95 -1.34 -7.97
CA ASP A 95 10.51 -0.33 -7.07
C ASP A 95 9.55 -0.07 -5.91
N TYR A 96 8.24 -0.18 -6.16
CA TYR A 96 7.22 -0.03 -5.14
C TYR A 96 6.10 -1.06 -5.31
N LEU A 97 5.65 -1.64 -4.20
CA LEU A 97 4.44 -2.47 -4.11
C LEU A 97 3.42 -1.77 -3.21
N TYR A 98 2.23 -1.53 -3.76
CA TYR A 98 1.06 -1.11 -2.98
C TYR A 98 0.04 -2.23 -2.91
N VAL A 99 -0.52 -2.47 -1.72
CA VAL A 99 -1.49 -3.55 -1.48
C VAL A 99 -2.79 -2.99 -0.89
N ASP A 100 -3.90 -3.25 -1.58
CA ASP A 100 -5.25 -2.94 -1.13
C ASP A 100 -6.24 -3.94 -1.76
N ILE A 101 -6.42 -5.10 -1.10
CA ILE A 101 -7.24 -6.20 -1.62
C ILE A 101 -8.42 -6.58 -0.70
N TRP A 102 -8.61 -5.85 0.41
CA TRP A 102 -9.51 -6.30 1.48
C TRP A 102 -10.85 -5.56 1.47
N PRO A 103 -11.96 -6.24 1.78
CA PRO A 103 -13.28 -5.62 1.81
C PRO A 103 -13.55 -4.80 3.09
N VAL A 104 -12.69 -4.92 4.11
CA VAL A 104 -12.86 -4.29 5.42
C VAL A 104 -11.62 -3.49 5.81
N PHE A 105 -11.84 -2.42 6.55
CA PHE A 105 -10.80 -1.49 6.96
C PHE A 105 -10.80 -1.23 8.47
N PRO A 106 -9.64 -1.31 9.16
CA PRO A 106 -8.42 -1.99 8.71
C PRO A 106 -8.63 -3.51 8.64
N ALA A 107 -8.00 -4.18 7.67
CA ALA A 107 -8.02 -5.65 7.60
C ALA A 107 -6.91 -6.25 8.46
N VAL A 108 -7.25 -7.25 9.28
CA VAL A 108 -6.32 -7.88 10.24
C VAL A 108 -5.21 -8.66 9.51
N GLU A 109 -5.57 -9.28 8.39
CA GLU A 109 -4.68 -10.03 7.51
C GLU A 109 -3.72 -9.14 6.71
N ALA A 110 -3.95 -7.83 6.67
CA ALA A 110 -3.26 -6.94 5.75
C ALA A 110 -1.73 -6.94 5.86
N PRO A 111 -1.14 -6.88 7.07
CA PRO A 111 0.32 -6.95 7.20
C PRO A 111 0.90 -8.30 6.76
N GLU A 112 0.21 -9.41 7.06
CA GLU A 112 0.69 -10.74 6.71
C GLU A 112 0.65 -10.97 5.20
N ASP A 113 -0.45 -10.61 4.54
CA ASP A 113 -0.62 -10.78 3.10
C ASP A 113 0.32 -9.86 2.33
N THR A 114 0.50 -8.62 2.79
CA THR A 114 1.49 -7.70 2.22
C THR A 114 2.91 -8.27 2.31
N ARG A 115 3.27 -8.89 3.44
CA ARG A 115 4.57 -9.55 3.61
C ARG A 115 4.73 -10.76 2.68
N LYS A 116 3.68 -11.54 2.45
CA LYS A 116 3.70 -12.65 1.47
C LYS A 116 3.95 -12.13 0.06
N MET A 117 3.22 -11.09 -0.37
CA MET A 117 3.39 -10.49 -1.69
C MET A 117 4.78 -9.85 -1.85
N ALA A 118 5.29 -9.19 -0.80
CA ALA A 118 6.65 -8.67 -0.79
C ALA A 118 7.70 -9.79 -0.95
N ALA A 119 7.48 -10.96 -0.34
CA ALA A 119 8.35 -12.13 -0.52
C ALA A 119 8.28 -12.71 -1.94
N ILE A 120 7.09 -12.73 -2.56
CA ILE A 120 6.88 -13.20 -3.94
C ILE A 120 7.60 -12.28 -4.94
N HIS A 121 7.44 -10.96 -4.80
CA HIS A 121 7.86 -10.00 -5.82
C HIS A 121 9.20 -9.32 -5.54
N ASN A 122 9.69 -9.37 -4.29
CA ASN A 122 10.93 -8.74 -3.82
C ASN A 122 11.06 -7.26 -4.26
N PRO A 123 10.11 -6.37 -3.89
CA PRO A 123 10.16 -4.97 -4.26
C PRO A 123 11.23 -4.20 -3.47
N VAL A 124 11.60 -2.99 -3.92
CA VAL A 124 12.52 -2.12 -3.14
C VAL A 124 11.86 -1.62 -1.87
N SER A 125 10.58 -1.23 -1.95
CA SER A 125 9.76 -0.84 -0.80
C SER A 125 8.30 -1.24 -1.02
N THR A 126 7.54 -1.37 0.06
CA THR A 126 6.16 -1.84 0.04
C THR A 126 5.31 -1.05 1.02
N GLY A 127 4.04 -0.86 0.74
CA GLY A 127 3.06 -0.39 1.71
C GLY A 127 1.68 -0.99 1.44
N TRP A 128 0.78 -0.82 2.39
CA TRP A 128 -0.61 -1.25 2.27
C TRP A 128 -1.57 -0.23 2.83
N TRP A 129 -2.81 -0.26 2.34
CA TRP A 129 -3.86 0.63 2.81
C TRP A 129 -4.17 0.40 4.29
N GLY A 130 -4.11 1.46 5.09
CA GLY A 130 -4.40 1.40 6.53
C GLY A 130 -3.23 1.06 7.43
N GLN A 131 -2.00 1.03 6.89
CA GLN A 131 -0.80 0.80 7.71
C GLN A 131 -0.62 1.83 8.84
N GLU A 132 -1.18 3.03 8.70
CA GLU A 132 -1.18 4.07 9.73
C GLU A 132 -2.10 3.73 10.91
N VAL A 133 -3.24 3.09 10.64
CA VAL A 133 -4.17 2.63 11.68
C VAL A 133 -3.59 1.42 12.40
N GLU A 134 -2.97 0.50 11.65
CA GLU A 134 -2.25 -0.65 12.21
C GLU A 134 -1.09 -0.20 13.12
N TYR A 135 -0.39 0.87 12.75
CA TYR A 135 0.60 1.49 13.62
C TYR A 135 -0.02 2.02 14.91
N GLY A 136 -1.18 2.69 14.85
CA GLY A 136 -1.91 3.15 16.04
C GLY A 136 -2.34 2.03 16.98
N LEU A 137 -2.89 0.94 16.44
CA LEU A 137 -3.22 -0.27 17.20
C LEU A 137 -1.97 -0.85 17.87
N TRP A 138 -0.84 -0.90 17.15
CA TRP A 138 0.42 -1.36 17.70
C TRP A 138 0.94 -0.44 18.80
N VAL A 139 0.80 0.89 18.67
CA VAL A 139 1.17 1.85 19.71
C VAL A 139 0.31 1.65 20.95
N GLU A 140 -1.01 1.58 20.81
CA GLU A 140 -1.98 1.42 21.90
C GLU A 140 -1.72 0.11 22.68
N ALA A 141 -1.53 -1.00 21.97
CA ALA A 141 -1.33 -2.31 22.57
C ALA A 141 -0.04 -2.42 23.39
N GLY A 142 0.99 -1.62 23.07
CA GLY A 142 2.29 -1.66 23.74
C GLY A 142 2.66 -0.44 24.56
N ASN A 143 1.80 0.58 24.62
CA ASN A 143 2.11 1.89 25.20
C ASN A 143 3.44 2.46 24.67
N ARG A 144 3.58 2.51 23.34
CA ARG A 144 4.84 2.85 22.65
C ARG A 144 4.92 4.35 22.33
N GLN A 145 6.12 4.85 22.07
CA GLN A 145 6.33 6.22 21.64
C GLN A 145 5.88 6.42 20.19
N ILE A 146 5.31 7.60 19.92
CA ILE A 146 4.85 8.04 18.61
C ILE A 146 5.89 9.00 18.05
N ASP A 147 6.91 8.44 17.39
CA ASP A 147 7.99 9.19 16.76
C ASP A 147 8.59 8.37 15.60
N SER A 148 9.63 8.92 14.96
CA SER A 148 10.29 8.26 13.84
C SER A 148 10.90 6.90 14.20
N ASP A 149 11.40 6.73 15.42
CA ASP A 149 12.03 5.49 15.86
C ASP A 149 10.98 4.42 16.15
N GLY A 150 9.85 4.83 16.74
CA GLY A 150 8.67 4.00 16.96
C GLY A 150 8.06 3.51 15.64
N LEU A 151 7.88 4.41 14.66
CA LEU A 151 7.36 4.03 13.34
C LEU A 151 8.34 3.11 12.59
N ALA A 152 9.64 3.39 12.66
CA ALA A 152 10.65 2.49 12.10
C ALA A 152 10.65 1.11 12.80
N ALA A 153 10.44 1.07 14.11
CA ALA A 153 10.33 -0.18 14.86
C ALA A 153 9.09 -0.99 14.48
N PHE A 154 7.97 -0.32 14.22
CA PHE A 154 6.76 -0.94 13.70
C PHE A 154 7.00 -1.61 12.34
N PHE A 155 7.56 -0.90 11.36
CA PHE A 155 7.82 -1.51 10.04
C PHE A 155 8.86 -2.63 10.10
N ARG A 156 9.87 -2.52 10.96
CA ARG A 156 10.79 -3.64 11.25
C ARG A 156 10.06 -4.83 11.86
N HIS A 157 9.10 -4.61 12.76
CA HIS A 157 8.29 -5.68 13.35
C HIS A 157 7.43 -6.39 12.31
N GLN A 158 6.86 -5.64 11.35
CA GLN A 158 6.09 -6.21 10.23
C GLN A 158 6.98 -6.89 9.18
N GLY A 159 8.30 -6.68 9.22
CA GLY A 159 9.24 -7.22 8.23
C GLY A 159 9.08 -6.56 6.86
N ILE A 160 8.59 -5.31 6.82
CA ILE A 160 8.33 -4.56 5.60
C ILE A 160 9.25 -3.34 5.54
N ASN A 161 9.81 -3.07 4.37
CA ASN A 161 10.62 -1.88 4.14
C ASN A 161 9.75 -0.73 3.63
N VAL A 162 9.64 0.33 4.44
CA VAL A 162 8.92 1.57 4.10
C VAL A 162 9.90 2.74 4.28
N PRO A 163 10.13 3.58 3.25
CA PRO A 163 10.93 4.79 3.45
C PRO A 163 10.22 5.71 4.44
N LEU A 164 10.94 6.43 5.30
CA LEU A 164 10.32 7.37 6.25
C LEU A 164 10.69 8.80 5.90
N THR A 165 9.69 9.68 5.94
CA THR A 165 9.88 11.13 5.83
C THR A 165 9.32 11.79 7.08
N VAL A 166 9.82 12.99 7.39
CA VAL A 166 9.28 13.78 8.53
C VAL A 166 7.77 13.98 8.38
N GLY A 167 7.30 14.27 7.15
CA GLY A 167 5.88 14.45 6.88
C GLY A 167 5.05 13.18 7.11
N TYR A 168 5.56 12.01 6.73
CA TYR A 168 4.86 10.76 6.94
C TYR A 168 4.82 10.34 8.41
N VAL A 169 5.91 10.54 9.15
CA VAL A 169 5.95 10.33 10.60
C VAL A 169 4.89 11.19 11.29
N GLN A 170 4.79 12.47 10.91
CA GLN A 170 3.76 13.36 11.46
C GLN A 170 2.35 12.90 11.10
N PHE A 171 2.11 12.51 9.85
CA PHE A 171 0.81 11.99 9.44
C PHE A 171 0.38 10.76 10.24
N CYS A 172 1.29 9.80 10.44
CA CYS A 172 1.03 8.65 11.30
C CYS A 172 0.70 9.09 12.73
N ALA A 173 1.44 10.05 13.30
CA ALA A 173 1.17 10.57 14.63
C ALA A 173 -0.22 11.20 14.74
N ASP A 174 -0.61 12.03 13.76
CA ASP A 174 -1.93 12.65 13.69
C ASP A 174 -3.05 11.60 13.59
N VAL A 175 -2.84 10.53 12.80
CA VAL A 175 -3.78 9.40 12.73
C VAL A 175 -3.93 8.73 14.09
N VAL A 176 -2.83 8.50 14.82
CA VAL A 176 -2.89 7.89 16.16
C VAL A 176 -3.64 8.81 17.14
N GLU A 177 -3.35 10.11 17.16
CA GLU A 177 -4.00 11.07 18.06
C GLU A 177 -5.49 11.23 17.79
N ILE A 178 -5.93 11.15 16.53
CA ILE A 178 -7.34 11.32 16.16
C ILE A 178 -8.15 10.04 16.40
N GLN A 179 -7.59 8.88 16.06
CA GLN A 179 -8.33 7.61 16.01
C GLN A 179 -8.30 6.84 17.34
N PHE A 180 -7.33 7.09 18.20
CA PHE A 180 -7.12 6.34 19.43
C PHE A 180 -7.23 7.25 20.63
N ASP A 181 -7.89 6.78 21.69
CA ASP A 181 -7.96 7.51 22.96
C ASP A 181 -6.60 7.45 23.66
N MET A 182 -5.73 8.37 23.29
CA MET A 182 -4.44 8.60 23.95
C MET A 182 -4.61 9.37 25.27
N SER A 183 -5.74 9.19 25.98
CA SER A 183 -5.87 9.67 27.35
C SER A 183 -4.65 9.23 28.15
N PRO A 184 -3.98 10.14 28.89
CA PRO A 184 -2.98 9.73 29.83
C PRO A 184 -3.69 8.81 30.83
N LYS A 185 -3.50 7.49 30.71
CA LYS A 185 -3.91 6.55 31.75
C LYS A 185 -3.36 7.13 33.03
N ALA A 186 -4.28 7.58 33.89
CA ALA A 186 -3.97 8.36 35.06
C ALA A 186 -2.72 7.80 35.73
N LEU A 187 -1.72 8.66 35.96
CA LEU A 187 -0.64 8.36 36.89
C LEU A 187 -1.32 7.94 38.19
N ALA A 188 -1.43 6.64 38.40
CA ALA A 188 -1.90 6.07 39.65
C ALA A 188 -0.76 6.27 40.65
N LEU A 189 -0.69 7.46 41.22
CA LEU A 189 -0.06 7.68 42.51
C LEU A 189 -0.97 7.05 43.56
N LYS A 190 -0.70 5.80 43.92
CA LYS A 190 -0.80 5.28 45.29
C LYS A 190 0.23 4.18 45.51
#